data_AF-A0A820A5S4-F1
#
_entry.id   AF-A0A820A5S4-F1
#
_cell.length_a   1.000
_cell.length_b   1.000
_cell.length_c   1.000
_cell.angle_alpha   90.00
_cell.angle_beta   90.00
_cell.angle_gamma   90.00
#
_symmetry.space_group_name_H-M   'P 1'
#
loop_
_entity.id
_entity.type
_entity.pdbx_description
1 polymer ?
#
loop_
_entity_poly.entity_id
_entity_poly.type
_entity_poly.pdbx_seq_one_letter_code
_entity_poly.pdbx_strand_id
1 'polypeptide(L)'
;MIEEKVTLCSNKFDYKVHVTRSSNITDHCCIYALSDPKKRDFSQDCDHEHDESCIECSNLTSTLNKIERFLEETEKDEELLDRTLKKFRSYHESIEAWKAHLLRSINQDLCRENLLDKLSNNEIYLNLDWAMKFLPIKSREPQSEFFGKRGISWHITVVSDNNTFDTDSDVSDNSQEVNDHEMTDLSQENENDECHQ
;
A
#
# COMPACT_ATOMS: atom_id res chain seq x y z
N MET A 1 -30.33 -27.42 -12.89
CA MET A 1 -29.60 -26.25 -13.42
C MET A 1 -29.06 -25.52 -12.21
N ILE A 2 -27.78 -25.73 -11.91
CA ILE A 2 -27.10 -25.01 -10.83
C ILE A 2 -26.80 -23.64 -11.42
N GLU A 3 -27.38 -22.59 -10.85
CA GLU A 3 -26.96 -21.22 -11.15
C GLU A 3 -25.51 -21.09 -10.67
N GLU A 4 -24.55 -21.24 -11.60
CA GLU A 4 -23.18 -20.79 -11.35
C GLU A 4 -23.25 -19.29 -11.04
N LYS A 5 -22.98 -18.93 -9.78
CA LYS A 5 -22.81 -17.53 -9.37
C LYS A 5 -21.52 -16.99 -9.97
N VAL A 6 -21.58 -16.66 -11.25
CA VAL A 6 -20.49 -16.04 -11.99
C VAL A 6 -20.33 -14.61 -11.50
N THR A 7 -19.32 -14.38 -10.66
CA THR A 7 -18.91 -13.04 -10.25
C THR A 7 -17.86 -12.53 -11.24
N LEU A 8 -18.20 -11.46 -11.98
CA LEU A 8 -17.32 -10.79 -12.94
C LEU A 8 -16.53 -9.70 -12.22
N CYS A 9 -15.20 -9.73 -12.29
CA CYS A 9 -14.29 -8.79 -11.64
C CYS A 9 -13.29 -8.22 -12.67
N SER A 10 -13.66 -7.16 -13.40
CA SER A 10 -12.80 -6.60 -14.45
C SER A 10 -11.91 -5.47 -13.92
N ASN A 11 -10.59 -5.59 -14.08
CA ASN A 11 -9.59 -4.54 -13.78
C ASN A 11 -9.44 -4.11 -12.30
N LYS A 12 -8.39 -3.29 -12.06
CA LYS A 12 -7.96 -2.73 -10.77
C LYS A 12 -9.09 -2.14 -9.89
N PHE A 13 -10.19 -1.69 -10.49
CA PHE A 13 -11.32 -1.10 -9.77
C PHE A 13 -12.33 -2.16 -9.32
N ASP A 14 -12.71 -3.11 -10.18
CA ASP A 14 -13.74 -4.07 -9.81
C ASP A 14 -13.23 -5.08 -8.78
N TYR A 15 -11.95 -5.48 -8.82
CA TYR A 15 -11.40 -6.39 -7.80
C TYR A 15 -11.61 -5.89 -6.37
N LYS A 16 -11.56 -4.58 -6.16
CA LYS A 16 -11.83 -4.01 -4.83
C LYS A 16 -13.24 -4.28 -4.33
N VAL A 17 -14.24 -4.28 -5.22
CA VAL A 17 -15.65 -4.41 -4.81
C VAL A 17 -16.06 -5.86 -4.52
N HIS A 18 -15.29 -6.83 -5.03
CA HIS A 18 -15.57 -8.25 -4.80
C HIS A 18 -14.88 -8.82 -3.56
N VAL A 19 -13.85 -8.14 -3.05
CA VAL A 19 -13.12 -8.58 -1.86
C VAL A 19 -13.97 -8.34 -0.61
N THR A 20 -14.23 -9.41 0.14
CA THR A 20 -14.96 -9.36 1.40
C THR A 20 -14.38 -10.36 2.40
N ARG A 21 -14.84 -10.32 3.66
CA ARG A 21 -14.42 -11.29 4.70
C ARG A 21 -15.12 -12.65 4.62
N SER A 22 -16.19 -12.75 3.82
CA SER A 22 -17.09 -13.92 3.79
C SER A 22 -17.40 -14.37 2.35
N SER A 23 -16.44 -14.17 1.44
CA SER A 23 -16.59 -14.57 0.04
C SER A 23 -16.35 -16.06 -0.12
N ASN A 24 -17.21 -16.75 -0.87
CA ASN A 24 -17.00 -18.15 -1.23
C ASN A 24 -15.94 -18.36 -2.33
N ILE A 25 -15.33 -17.30 -2.83
CA ILE A 25 -14.23 -17.34 -3.79
C ILE A 25 -12.92 -17.07 -3.05
N THR A 26 -11.95 -17.98 -3.15
CA THR A 26 -10.65 -17.92 -2.45
C THR A 26 -9.93 -16.59 -2.64
N ASP A 27 -9.84 -16.10 -3.88
CA ASP A 27 -9.17 -14.84 -4.23
C ASP A 27 -9.87 -13.59 -3.67
N HIS A 28 -11.17 -13.70 -3.40
CA HIS A 28 -11.99 -12.57 -2.93
C HIS A 28 -12.17 -12.60 -1.41
N CYS A 29 -11.92 -13.73 -0.73
CA CYS A 29 -11.97 -13.79 0.72
C CYS A 29 -10.67 -13.25 1.30
N CYS A 30 -10.70 -12.05 1.88
CA CYS A 30 -9.48 -11.46 2.44
C CYS A 30 -8.93 -12.21 3.65
N ILE A 31 -9.78 -12.91 4.40
CA ILE A 31 -9.33 -13.77 5.50
C ILE A 31 -8.51 -14.92 4.93
N TYR A 32 -9.08 -15.65 3.97
CA TYR A 32 -8.43 -16.81 3.36
C TYR A 32 -7.17 -16.42 2.57
N ALA A 33 -7.28 -15.46 1.66
CA ALA A 33 -6.18 -15.12 0.75
C ALA A 33 -5.00 -14.39 1.45
N LEU A 34 -5.19 -13.82 2.64
CA LEU A 34 -4.08 -13.28 3.46
C LEU A 34 -3.56 -14.26 4.52
N SER A 35 -4.21 -15.40 4.71
CA SER A 35 -3.83 -16.40 5.70
C SER A 35 -2.56 -17.15 5.27
N ASP A 36 -1.53 -17.20 6.12
CA ASP A 36 -0.33 -17.99 5.87
C ASP A 36 -0.47 -19.40 6.47
N PRO A 37 -0.63 -20.47 5.65
CA PRO A 37 -0.83 -21.82 6.15
C PRO A 37 0.39 -22.37 6.90
N LYS A 38 1.57 -21.74 6.78
CA LYS A 38 2.81 -22.17 7.43
C LYS A 38 3.06 -21.45 8.75
N LYS A 39 2.40 -20.31 9.00
CA LYS A 39 2.64 -19.48 10.18
C LYS A 39 1.34 -19.23 10.95
N ARG A 40 1.18 -19.91 12.08
CA ARG A 40 -0.04 -19.84 12.91
C ARG A 40 -0.41 -18.41 13.32
N ASP A 41 0.58 -17.55 13.61
CA ASP A 41 0.34 -16.16 14.01
C ASP A 41 -0.20 -15.27 12.87
N PHE A 42 -0.03 -15.71 11.62
CA PHE A 42 -0.54 -15.04 10.43
C PHE A 42 -1.59 -15.90 9.71
N SER A 43 -2.11 -16.92 10.38
CA SER A 43 -3.14 -17.82 9.86
C SER A 43 -4.46 -17.49 10.52
N GLN A 44 -5.52 -17.42 9.73
CA GLN A 44 -6.88 -17.30 10.23
C GLN A 44 -7.81 -18.25 9.45
N ASP A 45 -8.68 -18.92 10.19
CA ASP A 45 -9.68 -19.82 9.62
C ASP A 45 -10.94 -19.03 9.22
N CYS A 46 -11.64 -19.56 8.22
CA CYS A 46 -12.94 -19.05 7.77
C CYS A 46 -14.07 -19.94 8.31
N ASP A 47 -15.23 -19.33 8.56
CA ASP A 47 -16.48 -19.99 8.97
C ASP A 47 -17.42 -20.32 7.79
N HIS A 48 -16.94 -20.12 6.57
CA HIS A 48 -17.63 -20.36 5.30
C HIS A 48 -16.77 -21.21 4.35
N GLU A 49 -17.39 -21.76 3.32
CA GLU A 49 -16.72 -22.58 2.30
C GLU A 49 -16.13 -21.71 1.18
N HIS A 50 -15.21 -22.29 0.41
CA HIS A 50 -14.60 -21.62 -0.75
C HIS A 50 -14.80 -22.46 -2.02
N ASP A 51 -16.06 -22.71 -2.36
CA ASP A 51 -16.50 -23.60 -3.44
C ASP A 51 -16.85 -22.85 -4.75
N GLU A 52 -16.80 -21.52 -4.74
CA GLU A 52 -17.07 -20.69 -5.92
C GLU A 52 -15.76 -20.25 -6.61
N SER A 53 -15.84 -19.97 -7.91
CA SER A 53 -14.70 -19.45 -8.70
C SER A 53 -15.06 -18.15 -9.41
N CYS A 54 -14.11 -17.22 -9.47
CA CYS A 54 -14.22 -16.01 -10.26
C CYS A 54 -13.67 -16.25 -11.67
N ILE A 55 -14.47 -15.97 -12.71
CA ILE A 55 -14.06 -16.14 -14.11
C ILE A 55 -12.87 -15.24 -14.43
N GLU A 56 -12.87 -13.99 -13.97
CA GLU A 56 -11.81 -13.04 -14.29
C GLU A 56 -10.48 -13.37 -13.59
N CYS A 57 -10.54 -13.77 -12.32
CA CYS A 57 -9.35 -14.28 -11.63
C CYS A 57 -8.80 -15.53 -12.34
N SER A 58 -9.69 -16.45 -12.74
CA SER A 58 -9.31 -17.64 -13.49
C SER A 58 -8.73 -17.30 -14.86
N ASN A 59 -9.27 -16.30 -15.55
CA ASN A 59 -8.79 -15.83 -16.85
C ASN A 59 -7.38 -15.24 -16.75
N LEU A 60 -7.10 -14.45 -15.70
CA LEU A 60 -5.78 -13.90 -15.46
C LEU A 60 -4.75 -15.02 -15.30
N THR A 61 -4.99 -15.96 -14.40
CA THR A 61 -4.11 -17.11 -14.16
C THR A 61 -3.97 -17.96 -15.43
N SER A 62 -5.07 -18.25 -16.12
CA SER A 62 -5.06 -19.02 -17.37
C SER A 62 -4.24 -18.34 -18.46
N THR A 63 -4.36 -17.02 -18.60
CA THR A 63 -3.65 -16.24 -19.61
C THR A 63 -2.15 -16.22 -19.32
N LEU A 64 -1.75 -16.01 -18.06
CA LEU A 64 -0.34 -16.06 -17.65
C LEU A 64 0.27 -17.43 -17.95
N ASN A 65 -0.42 -18.52 -17.59
CA ASN A 65 0.03 -19.88 -17.88
C ASN A 65 0.12 -20.16 -19.39
N LYS A 66 -0.83 -19.66 -20.19
CA LYS A 66 -0.80 -19.80 -21.66
C LYS A 66 0.40 -19.07 -22.27
N ILE A 67 0.74 -17.88 -21.76
CA ILE A 67 1.92 -17.14 -22.22
C ILE A 67 3.19 -17.90 -21.87
N GLU A 68 3.32 -18.38 -20.62
CA GLU A 68 4.51 -19.15 -20.20
C GLU A 68 4.71 -20.37 -21.11
N ARG A 69 3.65 -21.16 -21.31
CA ARG A 69 3.67 -22.33 -22.19
C ARG A 69 3.99 -21.97 -23.64
N PHE A 70 3.42 -20.89 -24.16
CA PHE A 70 3.71 -20.44 -25.52
C PHE A 70 5.19 -20.08 -25.70
N LEU A 71 5.81 -19.45 -24.70
CA LEU A 71 7.24 -19.15 -24.72
C LEU A 71 8.06 -20.45 -24.76
N GLU A 72 7.72 -21.44 -23.94
CA GLU A 72 8.37 -22.77 -23.92
C GLU A 72 8.23 -23.52 -25.25
N GLU A 73 7.09 -23.38 -25.95
CA GLU A 73 6.84 -24.09 -27.21
C GLU A 73 7.46 -23.39 -28.44
N THR A 74 7.68 -22.08 -28.40
CA THR A 74 8.12 -21.29 -29.56
C THR A 74 9.62 -21.05 -29.64
N GLU A 75 10.29 -20.84 -28.51
CA GLU A 75 11.72 -20.56 -28.49
C GLU A 75 12.53 -21.86 -28.47
N LYS A 76 13.44 -22.00 -29.43
CA LYS A 76 14.29 -23.20 -29.60
C LYS A 76 15.71 -22.97 -29.13
N ASP A 77 16.13 -21.71 -29.02
CA ASP A 77 17.39 -21.34 -28.40
C ASP A 77 17.24 -21.39 -26.87
N GLU A 78 17.90 -22.36 -26.23
CA GLU A 78 17.82 -22.58 -24.78
C GLU A 78 18.27 -21.34 -23.96
N GLU A 79 19.28 -20.60 -24.41
CA GLU A 79 19.79 -19.43 -23.68
C GLU A 79 18.82 -18.24 -23.81
N LEU A 80 18.22 -18.08 -24.99
CA LEU A 80 17.17 -17.08 -25.19
C LEU A 80 15.88 -17.43 -24.44
N LEU A 81 15.50 -18.70 -24.41
CA LEU A 81 14.34 -19.20 -23.68
C LEU A 81 14.49 -18.94 -22.17
N ASP A 82 15.62 -19.31 -21.56
CA ASP A 82 15.87 -19.08 -20.13
C ASP A 82 15.78 -17.60 -19.75
N ARG A 83 16.45 -16.72 -20.52
CA ARG A 83 16.39 -15.27 -20.29
C ARG A 83 14.96 -14.72 -20.41
N THR A 84 14.21 -15.20 -21.39
CA THR A 84 12.85 -14.75 -21.66
C THR A 84 11.89 -15.22 -20.56
N LEU A 85 11.96 -16.49 -20.16
CA LEU A 85 11.15 -17.06 -19.08
C LEU A 85 11.45 -16.39 -17.75
N LYS A 86 12.73 -16.13 -17.43
CA LYS A 86 13.11 -15.42 -16.21
C LYS A 86 12.46 -14.03 -16.14
N LYS A 87 12.47 -13.31 -17.26
CA LYS A 87 11.86 -11.98 -17.35
C LYS A 87 10.34 -12.06 -17.25
N PHE A 88 9.72 -13.02 -17.93
CA PHE A 88 8.28 -13.27 -17.85
C PHE A 88 7.84 -13.60 -16.42
N ARG A 89 8.56 -14.50 -15.73
CA ARG A 89 8.28 -14.88 -14.33
C ARG A 89 8.38 -13.68 -13.38
N SER A 90 9.35 -12.78 -13.59
CA SER A 90 9.43 -11.54 -12.82
C SER A 90 8.20 -10.63 -13.02
N TYR A 91 7.64 -10.58 -14.23
CA TYR A 91 6.38 -9.87 -14.48
C TYR A 91 5.18 -10.57 -13.84
N HIS A 92 5.12 -11.89 -13.91
CA HIS A 92 4.10 -12.69 -13.24
C HIS A 92 4.11 -12.44 -11.71
N GLU A 93 5.28 -12.52 -11.08
CA GLU A 93 5.46 -12.19 -9.66
C GLU A 93 5.03 -10.76 -9.33
N SER A 94 5.30 -9.80 -10.23
CA SER A 94 4.89 -8.40 -10.03
C SER A 94 3.36 -8.22 -10.07
N ILE A 95 2.66 -8.98 -10.93
CA ILE A 95 1.20 -8.98 -11.01
C ILE A 95 0.60 -9.57 -9.72
N GLU A 96 1.12 -10.71 -9.27
CA GLU A 96 0.69 -11.34 -8.02
C GLU A 96 0.96 -10.45 -6.80
N ALA A 97 2.14 -9.82 -6.75
CA ALA A 97 2.47 -8.86 -5.70
C ALA A 97 1.53 -7.65 -5.71
N TRP A 98 1.12 -7.17 -6.88
CA TRP A 98 0.13 -6.11 -7.03
C TRP A 98 -1.26 -6.54 -6.54
N LYS A 99 -1.73 -7.74 -6.91
CA LYS A 99 -3.01 -8.31 -6.44
C LYS A 99 -3.01 -8.46 -4.91
N ALA A 100 -1.93 -8.99 -4.34
CA ALA A 100 -1.76 -9.12 -2.91
C ALA A 100 -1.70 -7.77 -2.18
N HIS A 101 -1.06 -6.75 -2.79
CA HIS A 101 -1.08 -5.39 -2.25
C HIS A 101 -2.49 -4.81 -2.22
N LEU A 102 -3.25 -4.98 -3.31
CA LEU A 102 -4.64 -4.54 -3.40
C LEU A 102 -5.51 -5.18 -2.30
N LEU A 103 -5.36 -6.49 -2.10
CA LEU A 103 -6.04 -7.24 -1.04
C LEU A 103 -5.71 -6.71 0.36
N ARG A 104 -4.43 -6.43 0.64
CA ARG A 104 -3.99 -5.84 1.91
C ARG A 104 -4.59 -4.46 2.13
N SER A 105 -4.60 -3.59 1.11
CA SER A 105 -5.21 -2.26 1.22
C SER A 105 -6.70 -2.34 1.56
N ILE A 106 -7.45 -3.23 0.91
CA ILE A 106 -8.88 -3.41 1.20
C ILE A 106 -9.08 -3.92 2.63
N ASN A 107 -8.29 -4.91 3.07
CA ASN A 107 -8.40 -5.41 4.44
C ASN A 107 -8.03 -4.35 5.50
N GLN A 108 -7.05 -3.48 5.20
CA GLN A 108 -6.71 -2.34 6.05
C GLN A 108 -7.85 -1.32 6.12
N ASP A 109 -8.47 -0.99 4.98
CA ASP A 109 -9.61 -0.08 4.92
C ASP A 109 -10.82 -0.64 5.69
N LEU A 110 -11.13 -1.93 5.51
CA LEU A 110 -12.19 -2.60 6.29
C LEU A 110 -11.90 -2.56 7.79
N CYS A 111 -10.65 -2.77 8.21
CA CYS A 111 -10.27 -2.67 9.61
C CYS A 111 -10.46 -1.25 10.15
N ARG A 112 -10.05 -0.24 9.37
CA ARG A 112 -10.22 1.18 9.70
C ARG A 112 -11.69 1.55 9.85
N GLU A 113 -12.54 1.16 8.90
CA GLU A 113 -13.99 1.41 8.96
C GLU A 113 -14.62 0.76 10.20
N ASN A 114 -14.33 -0.53 10.44
CA ASN A 114 -14.81 -1.25 11.62
C ASN A 114 -14.36 -0.61 12.95
N LEU A 115 -13.18 0.02 12.98
CA LEU A 115 -12.68 0.72 14.16
C LEU A 115 -13.40 2.05 14.36
N LEU A 116 -13.62 2.81 13.28
CA LEU A 116 -14.36 4.07 13.31
C LEU A 116 -15.81 3.86 13.72
N ASP A 117 -16.48 2.82 13.23
CA ASP A 117 -17.86 2.46 13.59
C ASP A 117 -18.02 2.13 15.07
N LYS A 118 -16.95 1.68 15.73
CA LYS A 118 -16.93 1.30 17.16
C LYS A 118 -16.37 2.38 18.07
N LEU A 119 -15.96 3.53 17.51
CA LEU A 119 -15.38 4.63 18.26
C LEU A 119 -16.45 5.26 19.17
N SER A 120 -16.17 5.40 20.47
CA SER A 120 -17.09 6.10 21.37
C SER A 120 -16.89 7.63 21.32
N ASN A 121 -17.85 8.39 21.84
CA ASN A 121 -17.82 9.86 21.81
C ASN A 121 -16.64 10.50 22.56
N ASN A 122 -15.93 9.73 23.39
CA ASN A 122 -14.77 10.18 24.17
C ASN A 122 -13.45 9.59 23.64
N GLU A 123 -13.48 8.89 22.52
CA GLU A 123 -12.33 8.29 21.88
C GLU A 123 -12.02 9.01 20.57
N ILE A 124 -10.74 9.03 20.21
CA ILE A 124 -10.25 9.60 18.96
C ILE A 124 -9.49 8.52 18.19
N TYR A 125 -9.66 8.50 16.88
CA TYR A 125 -8.87 7.68 15.97
C TYR A 125 -7.68 8.49 15.46
N LEU A 126 -6.48 7.95 15.65
CA LEU A 126 -5.23 8.54 15.16
C LEU A 126 -4.68 7.67 14.04
N ASN A 127 -4.61 8.21 12.83
CA ASN A 127 -3.89 7.61 11.71
C ASN A 127 -2.53 8.31 11.56
N LEU A 128 -1.46 7.55 11.75
CA LEU A 128 -0.09 8.04 11.74
C LEU A 128 0.60 7.51 10.47
N ASP A 129 0.99 8.42 9.58
CA ASP A 129 1.78 8.08 8.40
C ASP A 129 3.14 8.77 8.43
N TRP A 130 4.14 8.11 7.88
CA TRP A 130 5.45 8.71 7.69
C TRP A 130 5.42 9.55 6.41
N ALA A 131 5.60 10.85 6.55
CA ALA A 131 5.79 11.71 5.40
C ALA A 131 7.15 11.47 4.74
N MET A 132 7.26 11.92 3.49
CA MET A 132 8.55 12.01 2.81
C MET A 132 9.57 12.75 3.71
N LYS A 133 10.81 12.28 3.70
CA LYS A 133 11.88 12.93 4.45
C LYS A 133 12.05 14.36 3.95
N PHE A 134 12.15 15.30 4.88
CA PHE A 134 12.55 16.65 4.55
C PHE A 134 14.03 16.66 4.17
N LEU A 135 14.31 17.15 2.96
CA LEU A 135 15.65 17.31 2.41
C LEU A 135 15.89 18.79 2.16
N PRO A 136 16.73 19.46 2.98
CA PRO A 136 16.91 20.92 2.92
C PRO A 136 17.36 21.47 1.55
N ILE A 137 17.90 20.62 0.68
CA ILE A 137 18.60 21.02 -0.55
C ILE A 137 17.72 20.81 -1.82
N LYS A 138 16.65 20.02 -1.76
CA LYS A 138 15.84 19.69 -2.95
C LYS A 138 14.35 19.93 -2.69
N SER A 139 13.70 20.69 -3.57
CA SER A 139 12.27 21.02 -3.47
C SER A 139 11.34 19.90 -3.94
N ARG A 140 11.81 18.99 -4.82
CA ARG A 140 11.09 17.78 -5.24
C ARG A 140 12.05 16.64 -5.52
N GLU A 141 11.64 15.42 -5.20
CA GLU A 141 12.35 14.20 -5.58
C GLU A 141 11.40 13.20 -6.25
N PRO A 142 11.90 12.40 -7.21
CA PRO A 142 11.14 11.30 -7.76
C PRO A 142 10.95 10.19 -6.72
N GLN A 143 9.78 9.54 -6.72
CA GLN A 143 9.40 8.48 -5.78
C GLN A 143 10.41 7.31 -5.76
N SER A 144 11.09 7.05 -6.89
CA SER A 144 12.12 6.03 -7.03
C SER A 144 13.34 6.24 -6.12
N GLU A 145 13.56 7.44 -5.59
CA GLU A 145 14.70 7.73 -4.73
C GLU A 145 14.34 7.89 -3.24
N PHE A 146 13.13 7.52 -2.81
CA PHE A 146 12.69 7.76 -1.42
C PHE A 146 13.41 6.88 -0.38
N PHE A 147 13.95 5.74 -0.80
CA PHE A 147 14.50 4.74 0.13
C PHE A 147 15.95 5.02 0.54
N GLY A 148 16.25 4.88 1.85
CA GLY A 148 17.62 4.90 2.37
C GLY A 148 18.28 6.27 2.52
N LYS A 149 17.55 7.38 2.32
CA LYS A 149 18.13 8.74 2.44
C LYS A 149 18.34 9.17 3.89
N ARG A 150 19.41 9.92 4.13
CA ARG A 150 19.63 10.68 5.38
C ARG A 150 18.81 11.97 5.31
N GLY A 151 18.07 12.30 6.36
CA GLY A 151 17.18 13.46 6.41
C GLY A 151 16.28 13.40 7.63
N ILE A 152 15.56 14.49 7.91
CA ILE A 152 14.61 14.57 9.02
C ILE A 152 13.32 13.87 8.60
N SER A 153 12.94 12.81 9.31
CA SER A 153 11.66 12.15 9.07
C SER A 153 10.53 13.04 9.56
N TRP A 154 9.54 13.28 8.71
CA TRP A 154 8.30 13.95 9.10
C TRP A 154 7.23 12.90 9.40
N HIS A 155 6.35 13.22 10.33
CA HIS A 155 5.16 12.43 10.62
C HIS A 155 3.92 13.26 10.29
N ILE A 156 2.97 12.65 9.59
CA ILE A 156 1.63 13.21 9.40
C ILE A 156 0.71 12.44 10.33
N THR A 157 -0.03 13.18 11.15
CA THR A 157 -1.08 12.61 12.01
C THR A 157 -2.42 13.13 11.52
N VAL A 158 -3.32 12.22 11.16
CA VAL A 158 -4.72 12.54 10.90
C VAL A 158 -5.52 12.11 12.12
N VAL A 159 -6.28 13.05 12.68
CA VAL A 159 -7.16 12.82 13.83
C VAL A 159 -8.59 12.75 13.31
N SER A 160 -9.36 11.77 13.78
CA SER A 160 -10.79 11.64 13.47
C SER A 160 -11.57 11.32 14.75
N ASP A 161 -12.74 11.93 14.90
CA ASP A 161 -13.70 11.65 15.98
C ASP A 161 -15.11 11.51 15.41
N ASN A 162 -16.05 11.03 16.23
CA ASN A 162 -17.45 10.88 15.83
C ASN A 162 -18.28 12.16 15.96
N ASN A 163 -17.73 13.24 16.52
CA ASN A 163 -18.45 14.50 16.76
C ASN A 163 -18.33 15.49 15.59
N THR A 164 -17.41 15.25 14.66
CA THR A 164 -17.14 16.12 13.51
C THR A 164 -18.23 16.19 12.44
N PHE A 165 -19.35 15.45 12.58
CA PHE A 165 -20.50 15.51 11.66
C PHE A 165 -21.64 16.46 12.08
N ASP A 166 -21.56 17.10 13.25
CA ASP A 166 -22.63 17.98 13.77
C ASP A 166 -22.31 19.49 13.74
N THR A 167 -21.27 19.92 13.01
CA THR A 167 -21.05 21.36 12.76
C THR A 167 -20.89 21.66 11.28
N ASP A 168 -22.01 22.05 10.68
CA ASP A 168 -22.05 22.88 9.48
C ASP A 168 -21.13 24.11 9.65
N SER A 169 -20.33 24.36 8.60
CA SER A 169 -19.68 25.63 8.25
C SER A 169 -18.96 26.40 9.37
N ASP A 170 -17.63 26.24 9.46
CA ASP A 170 -16.73 27.40 9.58
C ASP A 170 -15.30 27.01 9.17
N VAL A 171 -14.92 27.41 7.95
CA VAL A 171 -13.53 27.46 7.52
C VAL A 171 -12.87 28.60 8.27
N SER A 172 -12.13 28.29 9.34
CA SER A 172 -11.12 29.20 9.88
C SER A 172 -9.76 28.73 9.38
N ASP A 173 -9.32 29.40 8.33
CA ASP A 173 -7.94 29.42 7.87
C ASP A 173 -7.09 29.98 9.02
N ASN A 174 -6.34 29.12 9.71
CA ASN A 174 -5.37 29.53 10.71
C ASN A 174 -3.98 29.15 10.23
N SER A 175 -3.55 29.85 9.19
CA SER A 175 -2.14 30.03 8.86
C SER A 175 -1.43 30.63 10.08
N GLN A 176 -0.86 29.79 10.93
CA GLN A 176 0.06 30.25 11.96
C GLN A 176 1.35 30.72 11.28
N GLU A 177 1.58 32.03 11.40
CA GLU A 177 2.79 32.74 11.03
C GLU A 177 4.03 32.01 11.59
N VAL A 178 4.97 31.75 10.70
CA VAL A 178 6.32 31.31 11.04
C VAL A 178 7.00 32.48 11.75
N ASN A 179 7.27 32.34 13.04
CA ASN A 179 8.11 33.28 13.79
C ASN A 179 9.56 33.13 13.29
N ASP A 180 9.96 34.00 12.37
CA ASP A 180 11.36 34.26 12.03
C ASP A 180 12.00 35.06 13.18
N HIS A 181 12.76 34.38 14.05
CA HIS A 181 13.71 35.04 14.94
C HIS A 181 15.07 34.33 14.90
N GLU A 182 16.00 35.02 14.22
CA GLU A 182 17.44 35.08 14.45
C GLU A 182 18.24 33.76 14.42
N MET A 183 18.70 33.38 13.21
CA MET A 183 19.98 32.71 13.03
C MET A 183 21.02 33.78 12.69
N THR A 184 21.80 34.21 13.69
CA THR A 184 22.96 35.06 13.46
C THR A 184 24.09 34.27 12.81
N ASP A 185 24.55 34.85 11.71
CA ASP A 185 25.60 34.41 10.81
C ASP A 185 26.96 34.39 11.53
N LEU A 186 27.57 33.21 11.66
CA LEU A 186 28.96 33.06 12.09
C LEU A 186 29.79 32.65 10.88
N SER A 187 30.12 33.64 10.04
CA SER A 187 31.23 33.54 9.11
C SER A 187 31.81 34.89 8.73
N GLN A 188 32.76 35.41 9.52
CA GLN A 188 33.84 36.28 9.01
C GLN A 188 35.15 35.98 9.75
N GLU A 189 36.21 36.01 8.95
CA GLU A 189 37.53 35.43 9.12
C GLU A 189 38.48 36.28 9.99
N ASN A 190 39.46 35.58 10.57
CA ASN A 190 40.89 35.93 10.78
C ASN A 190 41.30 37.38 11.08
N GLU A 191 42.06 37.57 12.16
CA GLU A 191 43.42 38.15 12.09
C GLU A 191 44.20 37.94 13.41
N ASN A 192 45.52 37.92 13.25
CA ASN A 192 46.56 37.51 14.20
C ASN A 192 46.65 38.38 15.47
N ASP A 193 47.16 37.82 16.58
CA ASP A 193 48.46 38.25 17.14
C ASP A 193 48.84 37.47 18.41
N GLU A 194 50.12 37.09 18.46
CA GLU A 194 50.85 36.65 19.65
C GLU A 194 50.85 37.74 20.75
N CYS A 195 50.93 37.37 22.04
CA CYS A 195 52.05 37.70 22.95
C CYS A 195 51.68 37.75 24.46
N HIS A 196 52.49 37.05 25.28
CA HIS A 196 52.72 37.15 26.74
C HIS A 196 51.53 36.80 27.68
N GLN A 197 51.66 35.96 28.72
CA GLN A 197 52.78 35.61 29.62
C GLN A 197 52.87 34.11 29.91
#